data_AF-A0A150FC35-F1
#
_entry.id   AF-A0A150FC35-F1
#
_cell.length_a   1.000
_cell.length_b   1.000
_cell.length_c   1.000
_cell.angle_alpha   90.00
_cell.angle_beta   90.00
_cell.angle_gamma   90.00
#
_symmetry.space_group_name_H-M   'P 1'
#
loop_
_entity.id
_entity.type
_entity.pdbx_description
1 polymer ?
#
loop_
_entity_poly.entity_id
_entity_poly.type
_entity_poly.pdbx_seq_one_letter_code
_entity_poly.pdbx_strand_id
1 'polypeptide(L)'
;MKRYTGKTMLAMVFGWDNSDMAECQYKSGRTDRPVFVINEDYYCAVKIGQKPAKNYEGIEWDWGKVESSFAESNGWQVWKAKG
;
A
#
# COMPACT_ATOMS: atom_id res chain seq x y z
N MET A 1 18.45 -5.98 11.04
CA MET A 1 17.43 -5.01 10.56
C MET A 1 16.07 -5.70 10.51
N LYS A 2 15.02 -5.13 11.11
CA LYS A 2 13.65 -5.66 10.99
C LYS A 2 13.24 -5.60 9.51
N ARG A 3 12.74 -6.71 8.96
CA ARG A 3 12.31 -6.79 7.55
C ARG A 3 10.86 -6.32 7.46
N TYR A 4 10.66 -5.06 7.10
CA TYR A 4 9.31 -4.54 6.85
C TYR A 4 8.70 -5.15 5.59
N THR A 5 7.37 -5.26 5.59
CA THR A 5 6.55 -5.57 4.41
C THR A 5 5.73 -4.33 4.03
N GLY A 6 5.12 -4.32 2.84
CA GLY A 6 4.21 -3.22 2.47
C GLY A 6 3.05 -3.07 3.45
N LYS A 7 2.50 -4.20 3.92
CA LYS A 7 1.47 -4.23 4.97
C LYS A 7 1.92 -3.54 6.25
N THR A 8 3.10 -3.91 6.75
CA THR A 8 3.65 -3.35 7.98
C THR A 8 3.97 -1.87 7.84
N MET A 9 4.41 -1.43 6.65
CA MET A 9 4.67 -0.03 6.41
C MET A 9 3.38 0.79 6.45
N LEU A 10 2.32 0.33 5.79
CA LEU A 10 1.02 1.00 5.84
C LEU A 10 0.45 1.02 7.25
N ALA A 11 0.50 -0.11 7.97
CA ALA A 11 0.08 -0.18 9.38
C ALA A 11 0.73 0.96 10.20
N MET A 12 2.06 1.10 10.11
CA MET A 12 2.80 2.13 10.84
C MET A 12 2.46 3.56 10.39
N VAL A 13 2.23 3.79 9.09
CA VAL A 13 1.86 5.11 8.55
C VAL A 13 0.45 5.53 9.03
N PHE A 14 -0.48 4.59 9.14
CA PHE A 14 -1.85 4.85 9.59
C PHE A 14 -2.06 4.73 11.10
N GLY A 15 -1.02 4.36 11.85
CA GLY A 15 -1.11 4.17 13.31
C GLY A 15 -1.89 2.92 13.72
N TRP A 16 -1.89 1.89 12.86
CA TRP A 16 -2.59 0.62 13.02
C TRP A 16 -1.63 -0.54 13.21
N ASP A 17 -2.17 -1.73 13.47
CA ASP A 17 -1.40 -2.97 13.49
C ASP A 17 -1.52 -3.79 12.19
N ASN A 18 -0.82 -4.92 12.12
CA ASN A 18 -0.83 -5.79 10.94
C ASN A 18 -2.14 -6.59 10.76
N SER A 19 -2.95 -6.70 11.82
CA SER A 19 -4.24 -7.38 11.87
C SER A 19 -5.30 -6.46 11.28
N ASP A 20 -5.36 -5.19 11.73
CA ASP A 20 -6.21 -4.14 11.16
C ASP A 20 -6.02 -4.06 9.64
N MET A 21 -4.74 -3.99 9.20
CA MET A 21 -4.42 -3.95 7.78
C MET A 21 -4.82 -5.22 7.02
N ALA A 22 -4.85 -6.39 7.67
CA ALA A 22 -5.26 -7.63 6.99
C ALA A 22 -6.75 -7.62 6.64
N GLU A 23 -7.58 -6.97 7.47
CA GLU A 23 -9.02 -6.81 7.21
C GLU A 23 -9.27 -5.89 6.01
N CYS A 24 -8.43 -4.85 5.86
CA CYS A 24 -8.45 -3.91 4.74
C CYS A 24 -7.89 -4.46 3.43
N GLN A 25 -7.34 -5.68 3.37
CA GLN A 25 -6.73 -6.16 2.14
C GLN A 25 -7.77 -6.22 1.00
N TYR A 26 -7.43 -5.70 -0.18
CA TYR A 26 -8.26 -5.75 -1.38
C TYR A 26 -8.54 -7.20 -1.79
N LYS A 27 -9.82 -7.53 -2.03
CA LYS A 27 -10.29 -8.91 -2.32
C LYS A 27 -10.96 -9.07 -3.69
N SER A 28 -11.21 -7.98 -4.40
CA SER A 28 -12.02 -7.99 -5.63
C SER A 28 -11.22 -8.28 -6.90
N GLY A 29 -10.06 -8.93 -6.80
CA GLY A 29 -9.24 -9.31 -7.94
C GLY A 29 -7.78 -9.55 -7.59
N ARG A 30 -7.02 -10.06 -8.56
CA ARG A 30 -5.60 -10.37 -8.38
C ARG A 30 -4.70 -9.16 -8.67
N THR A 31 -3.80 -8.87 -7.74
CA THR A 31 -2.78 -7.83 -7.88
C THR A 31 -1.36 -8.42 -7.88
N ASP A 32 -0.40 -7.69 -8.44
CA ASP A 32 1.02 -8.09 -8.45
C ASP A 32 1.67 -8.01 -7.06
N ARG A 33 1.09 -7.19 -6.18
CA ARG A 33 1.48 -7.01 -4.78
C ARG A 33 0.27 -6.61 -3.94
N PRO A 34 0.35 -6.70 -2.60
CA PRO A 34 -0.78 -6.35 -1.73
C PRO A 34 -1.28 -4.91 -1.94
N VAL A 35 -2.59 -4.78 -2.07
CA VAL A 35 -3.34 -3.51 -2.08
C VAL A 35 -4.32 -3.56 -0.91
N PHE A 36 -4.56 -2.41 -0.30
CA PHE A 36 -5.41 -2.24 0.87
C PHE A 36 -6.45 -1.16 0.60
N VAL A 37 -7.67 -1.37 1.08
CA VAL A 37 -8.80 -0.45 0.94
C VAL A 37 -9.03 0.24 2.28
N ILE A 38 -8.85 1.55 2.33
CA ILE A 38 -8.98 2.37 3.55
C ILE A 38 -9.84 3.58 3.19
N ASN A 39 -10.99 3.73 3.84
CA ASN A 39 -11.97 4.78 3.52
C ASN A 39 -12.28 4.84 2.02
N GLU A 40 -12.62 3.69 1.44
CA GLU A 40 -12.90 3.48 0.00
C GLU A 40 -11.71 3.65 -0.94
N ASP A 41 -10.66 4.37 -0.55
CA ASP A 41 -9.45 4.54 -1.37
C ASP A 41 -8.53 3.32 -1.32
N TYR A 42 -7.78 3.12 -2.41
CA TYR A 42 -6.78 2.07 -2.53
C TYR A 42 -5.40 2.57 -2.10
N TYR A 43 -4.66 1.73 -1.38
CA TYR A 43 -3.32 2.01 -0.92
C TYR A 43 -2.39 0.83 -1.20
N CYS A 44 -1.15 1.14 -1.55
CA CYS A 44 -0.07 0.16 -1.50
C CYS A 44 1.22 0.83 -1.03
N ALA A 45 2.13 0.03 -0.45
CA ALA A 45 3.48 0.47 -0.11
C ALA A 45 4.49 -0.43 -0.80
N VAL A 46 5.49 0.19 -1.42
CA VAL A 46 6.53 -0.47 -2.20
C VAL A 46 7.91 0.07 -1.81
N LYS A 47 8.98 -0.63 -2.14
CA LYS A 47 10.32 -0.08 -1.95
C LYS A 47 10.53 1.11 -2.90
N ILE A 48 11.27 2.13 -2.45
CA ILE A 48 11.61 3.27 -3.31
C ILE A 48 12.28 2.77 -4.60
N GLY A 49 11.90 3.35 -5.73
CA GLY A 49 12.32 2.93 -7.07
C GLY A 49 11.44 1.85 -7.72
N GLN A 50 10.49 1.27 -6.98
CA GLN A 50 9.51 0.35 -7.55
C GLN A 50 8.22 1.07 -7.94
N LYS A 51 7.60 0.60 -9.02
CA LYS A 51 6.26 1.03 -9.43
C LYS A 51 5.20 0.59 -8.40
N PRO A 52 4.08 1.31 -8.25
CA PRO A 52 2.96 0.89 -7.40
C PRO A 52 2.31 -0.41 -7.91
N ALA A 53 1.34 -0.91 -7.14
CA ALA A 53 0.62 -2.13 -7.47
C ALA A 53 -0.14 -2.01 -8.79
N LYS A 54 -0.27 -3.12 -9.51
CA LYS A 54 -1.17 -3.23 -10.68
C LYS A 54 -2.15 -4.37 -10.49
N ASN A 55 -3.34 -4.19 -11.06
CA ASN A 55 -4.34 -5.23 -11.18
C ASN A 55 -4.11 -6.04 -12.46
N TYR A 56 -4.35 -7.36 -12.43
CA TYR A 56 -4.22 -8.23 -13.61
C TYR A 56 -5.51 -8.41 -14.41
N GLU A 57 -6.63 -7.93 -13.89
CA GLU A 57 -7.99 -8.10 -14.41
C GLU A 57 -8.53 -6.82 -15.06
N GLY A 58 -7.66 -5.84 -15.34
CA GLY A 58 -7.98 -4.67 -16.15
C GLY A 58 -8.44 -3.43 -15.38
N ILE A 59 -8.41 -3.43 -14.04
CA ILE A 59 -8.58 -2.21 -13.25
C ILE A 59 -7.30 -1.38 -13.33
N GLU A 60 -7.39 -0.18 -13.88
CA GLU A 60 -6.30 0.79 -13.86
C GLU A 60 -6.46 1.74 -12.67
N TRP A 61 -5.41 1.84 -11.87
CA TRP A 61 -5.34 2.77 -10.76
C TRP A 61 -4.43 3.94 -11.12
N ASP A 62 -4.97 5.14 -11.02
CA ASP A 62 -4.16 6.36 -11.07
C ASP A 62 -3.55 6.62 -9.70
N TRP A 63 -2.29 6.22 -9.55
CA TRP A 63 -1.59 6.26 -8.27
C TRP A 63 -0.97 7.64 -8.01
N GLY A 64 -1.45 8.32 -6.99
CA GLY A 64 -0.82 9.48 -6.37
C GLY A 64 0.20 9.08 -5.29
N LYS A 65 1.35 9.76 -5.28
CA LYS A 65 2.35 9.61 -4.22
C LYS A 65 1.78 10.17 -2.90
N VAL A 66 1.85 9.41 -1.82
CA VAL A 66 1.56 9.91 -0.47
C VAL A 66 2.87 10.34 0.19
N GLU A 67 2.92 11.58 0.66
CA GLU A 67 4.07 12.08 1.41
C GLU A 67 4.09 11.47 2.81
N SER A 68 5.18 10.77 3.13
CA SER A 68 5.40 10.18 4.45
C SER A 68 6.90 10.10 4.72
N SER A 69 7.40 11.05 5.51
CA SER A 69 8.81 11.08 5.92
C SER A 69 9.24 9.79 6.63
N PHE A 70 8.33 9.20 7.40
CA PHE A 70 8.57 7.90 8.05
C PHE A 70 8.73 6.76 7.04
N ALA A 71 7.84 6.65 6.04
CA ALA A 71 7.97 5.60 5.04
C ALA A 71 9.26 5.77 4.23
N GLU A 72 9.54 7.00 3.81
CA GLU A 72 10.71 7.36 3.01
C GLU A 72 12.01 7.09 3.77
N SER A 73 12.10 7.44 5.06
CA SER A 73 13.27 7.16 5.90
C SER A 73 13.52 5.65 6.09
N ASN A 74 12.50 4.82 5.91
CA ASN A 74 12.60 3.36 5.96
C ASN A 74 12.79 2.72 4.57
N GLY A 75 12.98 3.53 3.52
CA GLY A 75 13.20 3.10 2.14
C GLY A 75 11.93 2.62 1.45
N TRP A 76 10.76 3.13 1.84
CA TRP A 76 9.46 2.80 1.27
C TRP A 76 8.77 4.01 0.67
N GLN A 77 7.91 3.76 -0.32
CA GLN A 77 7.00 4.72 -0.90
C GLN A 77 5.56 4.24 -0.72
N VAL A 78 4.70 5.12 -0.19
CA VAL A 78 3.26 4.90 -0.12
C VAL A 78 2.58 5.54 -1.33
N TRP A 79 1.61 4.83 -1.88
CA TRP A 79 0.79 5.26 -3.01
C TRP A 79 -0.68 5.15 -2.64
N LYS A 80 -1.48 6.08 -3.18
CA LYS A 80 -2.93 6.14 -3.04
C LYS A 80 -3.58 6.24 -4.42
N ALA A 81 -4.66 5.49 -4.65
CA ALA A 81 -5.52 5.66 -5.81
C ALA A 81 -6.97 5.78 -5.34
N LYS A 82 -7.80 6.47 -6.13
CA LYS A 82 -9.21 6.67 -5.78
C LYS A 82 -9.99 5.35 -5.87
N GLY A 83 -10.84 5.14 -4.86
CA GLY A 83 -11.83 4.07 -4.74
C GLY A 83 -12.82 3.92 -5.87
#